data_AF-A0A1V4CZ02-F1
#
_entry.id   AF-A0A1V4CZ02-F1
#
_cell.length_a   1.000
_cell.length_b   1.000
_cell.length_c   1.000
_cell.angle_alpha   90.00
_cell.angle_beta   90.00
_cell.angle_gamma   90.00
#
_symmetry.space_group_name_H-M   'P 1'
#
loop_
_entity.id
_entity.type
_entity.pdbx_description
1 polymer ?
#
loop_
_entity_poly.entity_id
_entity_poly.type
_entity_poly.pdbx_seq_one_letter_code
_entity_poly.pdbx_strand_id
1 'polypeptide(L)'
;MLGLRGRVWQRRTPLVVLMAVVGIAGAVLVARDSGGGHLAANRTQLRKACDGTLPYRDLERLVGDERPGELSEHGTVLTPGQESRSLLDCSLSWGDGHGVTVHAEALVSDVPEAVKSRDLLEPAGGRGTFVAPGTTGQYGKRGAWLVADCRGGLDGRVRPTTDLYVTARVTDGTGKAGKADAAGSGKPGRATALLGFRTAVHVANALTKAQHCGSGPLMTPTAVVDTDETHGAPGRGLRKCGWIEGSSLPGAAPGPWTTLGDHQESTGLSACAGRRGAAKDAGERPRPKRWQVTEVEAASWSGILGRSAYDSYEREGHVPGWGAEDDKRSSEADGSAGTRREARVSSYSGRPQLALWARSVCDGSATYHRVAVYPEIRLQDGETAVIGGTDRARLSTAARTVLDRYLDADDGWPASAKCRDTKVLGEVEQWH
;
A
#
# COMPACT_ATOMS: atom_id res chain seq x y z
N MET A 1 -46.29 -29.80 -56.77
CA MET A 1 -47.60 -29.20 -57.08
C MET A 1 -47.77 -28.03 -56.13
N LEU A 2 -47.63 -26.78 -56.60
CA LEU A 2 -48.73 -25.89 -57.07
C LEU A 2 -49.71 -25.57 -55.91
N GLY A 3 -49.97 -24.33 -55.46
CA GLY A 3 -49.65 -22.97 -55.91
C GLY A 3 -49.66 -22.00 -54.71
N LEU A 4 -49.04 -20.81 -54.71
CA LEU A 4 -49.27 -19.58 -55.50
C LEU A 4 -50.61 -18.85 -55.22
N ARG A 5 -50.45 -17.59 -54.76
CA ARG A 5 -51.35 -16.40 -54.77
C ARG A 5 -52.20 -16.16 -53.51
N GLY A 6 -52.33 -14.93 -52.98
CA GLY A 6 -52.00 -13.60 -53.50
C GLY A 6 -51.87 -12.54 -52.38
N ARG A 7 -50.99 -11.56 -52.59
CA ARG A 7 -51.27 -10.13 -52.90
C ARG A 7 -51.75 -9.29 -51.71
N VAL A 8 -50.85 -8.50 -51.08
CA VAL A 8 -50.47 -7.09 -51.38
C VAL A 8 -51.41 -6.08 -50.73
N TRP A 9 -50.90 -5.29 -49.79
CA TRP A 9 -51.00 -3.83 -49.89
C TRP A 9 -49.88 -3.10 -49.13
N GLN A 10 -49.38 -2.04 -49.78
CA GLN A 10 -48.34 -1.12 -49.35
C GLN A 10 -48.75 -0.34 -48.10
N ARG A 11 -47.76 0.03 -47.27
CA ARG A 11 -47.40 1.45 -47.08
C ARG A 11 -46.02 1.58 -46.45
N ARG A 12 -45.18 2.36 -47.14
CA ARG A 12 -43.90 2.88 -46.64
C ARG A 12 -44.18 3.91 -45.55
N THR A 13 -43.44 3.86 -44.45
CA THR A 13 -43.14 5.02 -43.61
C THR A 13 -41.78 4.75 -42.95
N PRO A 14 -40.76 5.59 -43.16
CA PRO A 14 -39.49 5.44 -42.47
C PRO A 14 -39.67 5.92 -41.03
N LEU A 15 -39.65 4.98 -40.08
CA LEU A 15 -39.66 5.30 -38.66
C LEU A 15 -38.21 5.63 -38.26
N VAL A 16 -37.93 6.92 -38.25
CA VAL A 16 -36.71 7.51 -37.67
C VAL A 16 -36.72 7.15 -36.18
N VAL A 17 -35.93 6.15 -35.79
CA VAL A 17 -35.67 5.83 -34.38
C VAL A 17 -34.71 6.88 -33.85
N LEU A 18 -35.29 7.94 -33.30
CA LEU A 18 -34.57 8.97 -32.56
C LEU A 18 -34.17 8.35 -31.21
N MET A 19 -32.91 7.95 -31.10
CA MET A 19 -32.27 7.55 -29.84
C MET A 19 -32.29 8.73 -28.87
N ALA A 20 -33.27 8.73 -27.95
CA ALA A 20 -33.22 9.54 -26.75
C ALA A 20 -32.46 8.77 -25.67
N VAL A 21 -31.14 8.94 -25.65
CA VAL A 21 -30.33 8.60 -24.48
C VAL A 21 -30.69 9.63 -23.41
N VAL A 22 -31.56 9.25 -22.48
CA VAL A 22 -31.86 10.05 -21.29
C VAL A 22 -30.70 9.88 -20.31
N GLY A 23 -29.68 10.70 -20.49
CA GLY A 23 -28.73 11.01 -19.41
C GLY A 23 -29.45 11.90 -18.41
N ILE A 24 -29.73 11.39 -17.22
CA ILE A 24 -30.23 12.21 -16.11
C ILE A 24 -29.04 13.04 -15.60
N ALA A 25 -28.73 14.13 -16.30
CA ALA A 25 -27.96 15.21 -15.72
C ALA A 25 -28.91 15.97 -14.79
N GLY A 26 -28.69 15.89 -13.48
CA GLY A 26 -29.39 16.70 -12.50
C GLY A 26 -29.06 18.17 -12.71
N ALA A 27 -29.83 18.86 -13.54
CA ALA A 27 -29.75 20.30 -13.70
C ALA A 27 -30.39 20.98 -12.49
N VAL A 28 -29.55 21.47 -11.57
CA VAL A 28 -29.99 22.32 -10.45
C VAL A 28 -30.42 23.68 -11.02
N LEU A 29 -31.65 24.09 -10.68
CA LEU A 29 -32.24 25.40 -10.98
C LEU A 29 -31.32 26.55 -10.54
N VAL A 30 -30.90 27.36 -11.51
CA VAL A 30 -30.14 28.61 -11.30
C VAL A 30 -31.09 29.69 -10.81
N ALA A 31 -31.17 29.89 -9.50
CA ALA A 31 -31.59 31.18 -8.96
C ALA A 31 -30.38 32.13 -9.03
N ARG A 32 -30.47 33.13 -9.92
CA ARG A 32 -29.57 34.28 -9.91
C ARG A 32 -29.85 35.09 -8.65
N ASP A 33 -29.03 34.90 -7.62
CA ASP A 33 -28.84 35.90 -6.58
C ASP A 33 -27.36 36.26 -6.49
N SER A 34 -27.09 37.55 -6.40
CA SER A 34 -25.78 38.13 -6.60
C SER A 34 -24.99 38.06 -5.29
N GLY A 35 -24.00 37.17 -5.24
CA GLY A 35 -22.83 37.21 -4.33
C GLY A 35 -23.13 37.22 -2.82
N GLY A 36 -23.32 36.03 -2.23
CA GLY A 36 -23.33 35.86 -0.77
C GLY A 36 -24.47 34.98 -0.23
N GLY A 37 -24.66 33.78 -0.78
CA GLY A 37 -25.75 32.88 -0.38
C GLY A 37 -25.57 31.40 -0.72
N HIS A 38 -24.39 31.01 -1.20
CA HIS A 38 -24.12 29.62 -1.56
C HIS A 38 -23.74 28.76 -0.36
N LEU A 39 -23.33 29.33 0.77
CA LEU A 39 -22.84 28.57 1.93
C LEU A 39 -23.85 27.53 2.42
N ALA A 40 -25.13 27.90 2.57
CA ALA A 40 -26.16 26.97 3.02
C ALA A 40 -26.45 25.87 1.98
N ALA A 41 -26.46 26.23 0.70
CA ALA A 41 -26.64 25.29 -0.41
C ALA A 41 -25.45 24.32 -0.51
N ASN A 42 -24.21 24.83 -0.46
CA ASN A 42 -22.98 24.05 -0.51
C ASN A 42 -22.84 23.13 0.71
N ARG A 43 -23.23 23.59 1.91
CA ARG A 43 -23.29 22.71 3.10
C ARG A 43 -24.33 21.61 2.94
N THR A 44 -25.47 21.91 2.33
CA THR A 44 -26.49 20.90 2.03
C THR A 44 -26.01 19.91 0.97
N GLN A 45 -25.29 20.39 -0.05
CA GLN A 45 -24.65 19.55 -1.06
C GLN A 45 -23.61 18.63 -0.42
N LEU A 46 -22.73 19.13 0.44
CA LEU A 46 -21.74 18.32 1.17
C LEU A 46 -22.40 17.20 1.99
N ARG A 47 -23.54 17.46 2.64
CA ARG A 47 -24.25 16.42 3.42
C ARG A 47 -24.81 15.29 2.57
N LYS A 48 -25.13 15.57 1.30
CA LYS A 48 -25.79 14.61 0.40
C LYS A 48 -24.82 13.95 -0.58
N ALA A 49 -23.73 14.63 -0.92
CA ALA A 49 -22.74 14.18 -1.89
C ALA A 49 -22.23 12.78 -1.54
N CYS A 50 -21.98 11.98 -2.58
CA CYS A 50 -21.47 10.62 -2.44
C CYS A 50 -22.40 9.74 -1.57
N ASP A 51 -23.72 9.90 -1.68
CA ASP A 51 -24.74 9.26 -0.83
C ASP A 51 -24.53 9.50 0.68
N GLY A 52 -24.02 10.70 1.04
CA GLY A 52 -23.76 11.07 2.43
C GLY A 52 -22.56 10.36 3.07
N THR A 53 -21.68 9.74 2.27
CA THR A 53 -20.48 9.04 2.77
C THR A 53 -19.31 9.96 3.13
N LEU A 54 -19.43 11.27 2.90
CA LEU A 54 -18.39 12.25 3.27
C LEU A 54 -18.53 12.72 4.73
N PRO A 55 -17.42 12.89 5.48
CA PRO A 55 -17.46 13.33 6.87
C PRO A 55 -17.79 14.83 6.98
N TYR A 56 -19.09 15.16 7.00
CA TYR A 56 -19.58 16.54 7.01
C TYR A 56 -18.91 17.43 8.07
N ARG A 57 -18.77 16.96 9.32
CA ARG A 57 -18.21 17.76 10.43
C ARG A 57 -16.75 18.14 10.24
N ASP A 58 -16.00 17.29 9.56
CA ASP A 58 -14.59 17.52 9.28
C ASP A 58 -14.41 18.42 8.06
N LEU A 59 -15.30 18.32 7.07
CA LEU A 59 -15.22 19.04 5.80
C LEU A 59 -15.99 20.37 5.76
N GLU A 60 -16.94 20.64 6.68
CA GLU A 60 -17.81 21.83 6.63
C GLU A 60 -17.06 23.17 6.70
N ARG A 61 -15.81 23.15 7.17
CA ARG A 61 -14.92 24.32 7.25
C ARG A 61 -14.28 24.68 5.91
N LEU A 62 -14.26 23.75 4.96
CA LEU A 62 -13.73 23.96 3.60
C LEU A 62 -14.78 24.52 2.65
N VAL A 63 -16.05 24.55 3.10
CA VAL A 63 -17.17 24.99 2.28
C VAL A 63 -17.18 26.51 2.18
N GLY A 64 -16.94 27.02 0.98
CA GLY A 64 -17.00 28.44 0.64
C GLY A 64 -18.42 28.94 0.33
N ASP A 65 -18.58 30.27 0.32
CA ASP A 65 -19.80 31.00 -0.05
C ASP A 65 -19.69 31.66 -1.44
N GLU A 66 -18.48 31.71 -2.00
CA GLU A 66 -18.12 32.51 -3.16
C GLU A 66 -18.76 32.00 -4.44
N ARG A 67 -18.97 30.68 -4.55
CA ARG A 67 -19.54 30.02 -5.73
C ARG A 67 -20.29 28.74 -5.39
N PRO A 68 -21.19 28.28 -6.27
CA PRO A 68 -21.81 26.95 -6.15
C PRO A 68 -20.75 25.84 -6.19
N GLY A 69 -20.95 24.78 -5.41
CA GLY A 69 -20.10 23.60 -5.46
C GLY A 69 -20.34 22.75 -6.72
N GLU A 70 -19.25 22.26 -7.30
CA GLU A 70 -19.23 21.35 -8.45
C GLU A 70 -19.11 19.91 -7.94
N LEU A 71 -20.14 19.10 -8.16
CA LEU A 71 -20.20 17.69 -7.77
C LEU A 71 -20.11 16.80 -9.02
N SER A 72 -19.19 15.84 -8.99
CA SER A 72 -19.12 14.72 -9.92
C SER A 72 -19.08 13.43 -9.12
N GLU A 73 -20.03 12.53 -9.35
CA GLU A 73 -20.13 11.28 -8.60
C GLU A 73 -20.59 10.13 -9.50
N HIS A 74 -19.93 8.98 -9.35
CA HIS A 74 -20.29 7.74 -10.03
C HIS A 74 -19.83 6.52 -9.24
N GLY A 75 -20.41 5.36 -9.48
CA GLY A 75 -20.03 4.13 -8.78
C GLY A 75 -21.21 3.21 -8.52
N THR A 76 -20.91 1.94 -8.30
CA THR A 76 -21.93 0.89 -8.09
C THR A 76 -22.77 1.07 -6.81
N VAL A 77 -22.24 1.78 -5.81
CA VAL A 77 -23.01 2.11 -4.59
C VAL A 77 -24.02 3.23 -4.85
N LEU A 78 -23.69 4.17 -5.72
CA LEU A 78 -24.58 5.29 -6.08
C LEU A 78 -25.67 4.85 -7.08
N THR A 79 -25.29 4.01 -8.05
CA THR A 79 -26.20 3.50 -9.08
C THR A 79 -26.11 1.97 -9.14
N PRO A 80 -26.82 1.25 -8.25
CA PRO A 80 -26.83 -0.21 -8.25
C PRO A 80 -27.25 -0.79 -9.60
N GLY A 81 -26.55 -1.83 -10.06
CA GLY A 81 -26.85 -2.51 -11.32
C GLY A 81 -26.16 -1.95 -12.57
N GLN A 82 -25.45 -0.81 -12.49
CA GLN A 82 -24.52 -0.42 -13.54
C GLN A 82 -23.18 -1.15 -13.42
N GLU A 83 -22.61 -1.56 -14.55
CA GLU A 83 -21.28 -2.14 -14.59
C GLU A 83 -20.22 -1.04 -14.39
N SER A 84 -19.61 -0.99 -13.21
CA SER A 84 -18.47 -0.13 -12.92
C SER A 84 -17.46 -0.85 -12.04
N ARG A 85 -16.16 -0.60 -12.27
CA ARG A 85 -15.10 -1.09 -11.38
C ARG A 85 -15.08 -0.33 -10.06
N SER A 86 -15.45 0.94 -10.06
CA SER A 86 -15.55 1.78 -8.87
C SER A 86 -16.80 1.45 -8.04
N LEU A 87 -16.62 1.35 -6.73
CA LEU A 87 -17.74 1.37 -5.78
C LEU A 87 -18.22 2.81 -5.59
N LEU A 88 -17.27 3.74 -5.49
CA LEU A 88 -17.50 5.16 -5.37
C LEU A 88 -16.33 5.91 -6.01
N ASP A 89 -16.62 6.84 -6.89
CA ASP A 89 -15.69 7.87 -7.34
C ASP A 89 -16.45 9.19 -7.29
N CYS A 90 -16.02 10.06 -6.38
CA CYS A 90 -16.75 11.26 -6.02
C CYS A 90 -15.80 12.43 -5.82
N SER A 91 -16.10 13.54 -6.49
CA SER A 91 -15.35 14.79 -6.40
C SER A 91 -16.31 15.94 -6.15
N LEU A 92 -16.05 16.69 -5.08
CA LEU A 92 -16.79 17.90 -4.72
C LEU A 92 -15.80 19.06 -4.57
N SER A 93 -15.94 20.08 -5.42
CA SER A 93 -15.06 21.26 -5.46
C SER A 93 -15.87 22.53 -5.20
N TRP A 94 -15.29 23.48 -4.47
CA TRP A 94 -15.86 24.82 -4.27
C TRP A 94 -15.02 25.91 -4.94
N GLY A 95 -14.09 25.52 -5.82
CA GLY A 95 -13.16 26.44 -6.48
C GLY A 95 -11.97 26.85 -5.60
N ASP A 96 -11.06 27.64 -6.18
CA ASP A 96 -9.87 28.20 -5.51
C ASP A 96 -9.00 27.16 -4.79
N GLY A 97 -9.04 25.90 -5.25
CA GLY A 97 -8.30 24.79 -4.66
C GLY A 97 -8.95 24.19 -3.41
N HIS A 98 -10.20 24.53 -3.08
CA HIS A 98 -10.98 23.87 -2.03
C HIS A 98 -11.79 22.71 -2.59
N GLY A 99 -11.66 21.53 -1.98
CA GLY A 99 -12.43 20.37 -2.41
C GLY A 99 -12.02 19.07 -1.75
N VAL A 100 -12.78 18.04 -2.10
CA VAL A 100 -12.57 16.66 -1.69
C VAL A 100 -12.76 15.74 -2.89
N THR A 101 -11.84 14.81 -3.06
CA THR A 101 -11.93 13.73 -4.06
C THR A 101 -11.73 12.42 -3.34
N VAL A 102 -12.67 11.49 -3.51
CA VAL A 102 -12.62 10.15 -2.93
C VAL A 102 -12.82 9.13 -4.04
N HIS A 103 -12.00 8.08 -4.01
CA HIS A 103 -12.15 6.93 -4.90
C HIS A 103 -12.10 5.67 -4.07
N ALA A 104 -13.04 4.76 -4.31
CA ALA A 104 -13.12 3.48 -3.66
C ALA A 104 -13.43 2.39 -4.67
N GLU A 105 -12.64 1.32 -4.65
CA GLU A 105 -12.77 0.22 -5.58
C GLU A 105 -12.46 -1.13 -4.93
N ALA A 106 -13.10 -2.17 -5.46
CA ALA A 106 -12.75 -3.53 -5.14
C ALA A 106 -11.37 -3.85 -5.71
N LEU A 107 -10.43 -4.32 -4.89
CA LEU A 107 -9.14 -4.73 -5.39
C LEU A 107 -9.22 -6.11 -6.04
N VAL A 108 -9.20 -6.12 -7.37
CA VAL A 108 -9.08 -7.33 -8.19
C VAL A 108 -7.63 -7.58 -8.62
N SER A 109 -6.80 -6.53 -8.57
CA SER A 109 -5.40 -6.48 -9.01
C SER A 109 -4.51 -5.94 -7.90
N ASP A 110 -3.23 -5.75 -8.21
CA ASP A 110 -2.27 -5.15 -7.30
C ASP A 110 -2.71 -3.78 -6.77
N VAL A 111 -2.37 -3.51 -5.52
CA VAL A 111 -2.46 -2.17 -4.93
C VAL A 111 -1.63 -1.21 -5.79
N PRO A 112 -2.18 -0.07 -6.23
CA PRO A 112 -1.47 0.87 -7.10
C PRO A 112 -0.23 1.53 -6.47
N GLU A 113 -0.07 1.38 -5.16
CA GLU A 113 0.91 2.07 -4.34
C GLU A 113 2.02 1.10 -3.90
N ALA A 114 3.23 1.63 -3.72
CA ALA A 114 4.39 0.82 -3.35
C ALA A 114 4.27 0.33 -1.89
N VAL A 115 4.42 -0.98 -1.70
CA VAL A 115 4.25 -1.67 -0.40
C VAL A 115 5.48 -2.46 0.04
N LYS A 116 6.67 -2.26 -0.55
CA LYS A 116 7.86 -3.05 -0.18
C LYS A 116 8.35 -2.70 1.23
N SER A 117 9.16 -3.59 1.83
CA SER A 117 9.67 -3.39 3.19
C SER A 117 10.37 -2.04 3.36
N ARG A 118 11.21 -1.67 2.40
CA ARG A 118 11.88 -0.36 2.38
C ARG A 118 10.90 0.81 2.34
N ASP A 119 9.79 0.69 1.62
CA ASP A 119 8.81 1.77 1.46
C ASP A 119 7.95 1.94 2.72
N LEU A 120 7.92 0.93 3.60
CA LEU A 120 7.28 0.98 4.91
C LEU A 120 8.22 1.52 6.01
N LEU A 121 9.49 1.13 5.96
CA LEU A 121 10.52 1.49 6.95
C LEU A 121 11.12 2.88 6.70
N GLU A 122 11.37 3.17 5.42
CA GLU A 122 11.94 4.40 4.92
C GLU A 122 11.10 4.85 3.70
N PRO A 123 9.87 5.32 3.93
CA PRO A 123 8.97 5.72 2.84
C PRO A 123 9.69 6.64 1.85
N ALA A 124 9.96 6.11 0.65
CA ALA A 124 10.90 6.72 -0.27
C ALA A 124 10.42 8.11 -0.73
N GLY A 125 11.25 9.13 -0.50
CA GLY A 125 11.43 10.23 -1.45
C GLY A 125 10.25 11.18 -1.71
N GLY A 126 9.19 11.15 -0.93
CA GLY A 126 8.14 12.16 -1.00
C GLY A 126 8.36 13.25 0.04
N ARG A 127 9.08 14.33 -0.29
CA ARG A 127 8.93 15.57 0.49
C ARG A 127 7.43 15.84 0.63
N GLY A 128 6.91 15.78 1.86
CA GLY A 128 5.51 15.95 2.18
C GLY A 128 4.64 14.71 2.25
N THR A 129 5.19 13.53 2.54
CA THR A 129 4.37 12.35 2.88
C THR A 129 4.06 12.23 4.38
N PHE A 130 2.91 11.65 4.68
CA PHE A 130 2.46 11.40 6.05
C PHE A 130 1.91 9.99 6.20
N VAL A 131 1.99 9.42 7.39
CA VAL A 131 1.37 8.13 7.74
C VAL A 131 0.47 8.31 8.96
N ALA A 132 -0.57 7.49 9.08
CA ALA A 132 -1.52 7.56 10.19
C ALA A 132 -1.57 6.22 10.95
N PRO A 133 -1.34 6.20 12.27
CA PRO A 133 -1.53 5.00 13.09
C PRO A 133 -2.94 4.43 12.96
N GLY A 134 -3.04 3.10 12.93
CA GLY A 134 -4.29 2.35 12.73
C GLY A 134 -4.76 2.28 11.27
N THR A 135 -3.99 2.80 10.30
CA THR A 135 -4.33 2.74 8.88
C THR A 135 -3.24 2.04 8.09
N THR A 136 -3.60 1.42 6.97
CA THR A 136 -2.62 1.05 5.94
C THR A 136 -2.26 2.27 5.10
N GLY A 137 -1.11 2.24 4.44
CA GLY A 137 -0.78 3.19 3.38
C GLY A 137 -0.21 4.53 3.86
N GLN A 138 -0.32 5.55 3.00
CA GLN A 138 0.37 6.84 3.16
C GLN A 138 -0.48 7.99 2.58
N TYR A 139 -0.21 9.21 3.01
CA TYR A 139 -0.66 10.43 2.35
C TYR A 139 0.44 10.95 1.45
N GLY A 140 0.16 11.12 0.16
CA GLY A 140 1.10 11.66 -0.82
C GLY A 140 0.44 12.53 -1.87
N LYS A 141 1.00 12.57 -3.08
CA LYS A 141 0.49 13.40 -4.20
C LYS A 141 -0.96 13.11 -4.56
N ARG A 142 -1.42 11.87 -4.36
CA ARG A 142 -2.77 11.39 -4.65
C ARG A 142 -3.74 11.52 -3.46
N GLY A 143 -3.28 12.06 -2.34
CA GLY A 143 -4.03 12.05 -1.07
C GLY A 143 -3.66 10.86 -0.18
N ALA A 144 -4.48 10.62 0.84
CA ALA A 144 -4.42 9.41 1.66
C ALA A 144 -4.89 8.22 0.83
N TRP A 145 -4.28 7.06 1.05
CA TRP A 145 -4.81 5.79 0.59
C TRP A 145 -4.77 4.76 1.70
N LEU A 146 -5.73 3.83 1.69
CA LEU A 146 -5.77 2.68 2.57
C LEU A 146 -6.45 1.48 1.91
N VAL A 147 -6.24 0.29 2.48
CA VAL A 147 -6.90 -0.96 2.15
C VAL A 147 -7.67 -1.41 3.39
N ALA A 148 -8.98 -1.60 3.23
CA ALA A 148 -9.86 -2.14 4.25
C ALA A 148 -10.20 -3.60 3.93
N ASP A 149 -10.30 -4.42 4.97
CA ASP A 149 -10.66 -5.83 4.85
C ASP A 149 -12.20 -5.99 4.69
N CYS A 150 -12.59 -6.80 3.73
CA CYS A 150 -13.95 -7.19 3.38
C CYS A 150 -14.07 -8.71 3.17
N ARG A 151 -13.65 -9.51 4.15
CA ARG A 151 -13.69 -11.00 4.13
C ARG A 151 -14.99 -11.66 3.64
N GLY A 152 -16.14 -11.01 3.83
CA GLY A 152 -17.44 -11.47 3.34
C GLY A 152 -17.62 -11.36 1.83
N GLY A 153 -16.68 -10.71 1.14
CA GLY A 153 -16.82 -10.27 -0.24
C GLY A 153 -17.51 -8.91 -0.33
N LEU A 154 -17.28 -8.24 -1.46
CA LEU A 154 -18.06 -7.05 -1.85
C LEU A 154 -19.26 -7.51 -2.68
N ASP A 155 -20.45 -7.01 -2.35
CA ASP A 155 -21.71 -7.39 -3.00
C ASP A 155 -21.73 -6.98 -4.48
N GLY A 156 -22.53 -7.70 -5.29
CA GLY A 156 -22.74 -7.35 -6.69
C GLY A 156 -21.54 -7.61 -7.61
N ARG A 157 -20.56 -8.40 -7.16
CA ARG A 157 -19.38 -8.77 -7.94
C ARG A 157 -19.46 -10.21 -8.43
N VAL A 158 -19.06 -10.42 -9.69
CA VAL A 158 -18.94 -11.74 -10.32
C VAL A 158 -17.87 -12.60 -9.64
N ARG A 159 -16.85 -11.96 -9.04
CA ARG A 159 -15.83 -12.62 -8.23
C ARG A 159 -15.79 -11.95 -6.85
N PRO A 160 -15.85 -12.72 -5.74
CA PRO A 160 -15.73 -12.15 -4.41
C PRO A 160 -14.32 -11.58 -4.25
N THR A 161 -14.25 -10.26 -4.06
CA THR A 161 -13.05 -9.54 -3.68
C THR A 161 -13.11 -9.26 -2.19
N THR A 162 -12.04 -9.57 -1.48
CA THR A 162 -11.97 -9.47 -0.01
C THR A 162 -11.37 -8.17 0.49
N ASP A 163 -10.98 -7.26 -0.41
CA ASP A 163 -10.22 -6.08 -0.06
C ASP A 163 -10.79 -4.85 -0.79
N LEU A 164 -10.96 -3.76 -0.04
CA LEU A 164 -11.46 -2.48 -0.52
C LEU A 164 -10.32 -1.46 -0.50
N TYR A 165 -9.96 -0.91 -1.65
CA TYR A 165 -9.03 0.22 -1.74
C TYR A 165 -9.80 1.52 -1.67
N VAL A 166 -9.34 2.45 -0.82
CA VAL A 166 -9.92 3.79 -0.70
C VAL A 166 -8.81 4.82 -0.78
N THR A 167 -9.00 5.82 -1.63
CA THR A 167 -8.19 7.04 -1.64
C THR A 167 -9.05 8.24 -1.28
N ALA A 168 -8.46 9.21 -0.60
CA ALA A 168 -9.09 10.48 -0.29
C ALA A 168 -8.06 11.61 -0.36
N ARG A 169 -8.34 12.57 -1.23
CA ARG A 169 -7.59 13.82 -1.34
C ARG A 169 -8.47 14.96 -0.87
N VAL A 170 -7.94 15.76 0.05
CA VAL A 170 -8.58 16.98 0.52
C VAL A 170 -7.69 18.16 0.20
N THR A 171 -8.27 19.20 -0.35
CA THR A 171 -7.57 20.44 -0.70
C THR A 171 -8.27 21.61 -0.02
N ASP A 172 -7.47 22.50 0.57
CA ASP A 172 -7.91 23.60 1.44
C ASP A 172 -7.50 24.98 0.88
N GLY A 173 -7.27 25.07 -0.45
CA GLY A 173 -6.88 26.30 -1.13
C GLY A 173 -5.45 26.80 -0.87
N THR A 174 -4.69 26.16 0.03
CA THR A 174 -3.31 26.56 0.36
C THR A 174 -2.28 26.10 -0.69
N GLY A 175 -2.65 25.16 -1.56
CA GLY A 175 -1.86 24.78 -2.73
C GLY A 175 -2.17 25.69 -3.91
N LYS A 176 -1.21 26.52 -4.34
CA LYS A 176 -1.42 27.43 -5.47
C LYS A 176 -1.96 26.69 -6.70
N ALA A 177 -3.18 27.04 -7.11
CA ALA A 177 -3.77 26.65 -8.39
C ALA A 177 -2.99 27.33 -9.52
N GLY A 178 -1.99 26.64 -10.06
CA GLY A 178 -1.19 27.14 -11.17
C GLY A 178 -0.65 26.01 -12.01
N LYS A 179 -1.41 25.65 -13.07
CA LYS A 179 -1.07 24.78 -14.21
C LYS A 179 -0.44 23.43 -13.87
N ALA A 180 -1.07 22.37 -14.40
CA ALA A 180 -0.39 21.12 -14.66
C ALA A 180 0.99 21.41 -15.26
N ASP A 181 2.03 20.76 -14.71
CA ASP A 181 3.43 20.80 -15.16
C ASP A 181 4.40 21.81 -14.53
N ALA A 182 4.12 22.31 -13.32
CA ALA A 182 5.17 22.90 -12.48
C ALA A 182 5.26 22.21 -11.12
N ALA A 183 6.46 21.74 -10.78
CA ALA A 183 6.86 21.23 -9.48
C ALA A 183 6.77 22.31 -8.38
N GLY A 184 5.53 22.69 -8.03
CA GLY A 184 5.17 23.66 -7.01
C GLY A 184 5.18 23.01 -5.62
N SER A 185 6.22 23.34 -4.87
CA SER A 185 6.67 22.83 -3.57
C SER A 185 5.84 23.28 -2.36
N GLY A 186 4.52 23.06 -2.37
CA GLY A 186 3.71 23.15 -1.16
C GLY A 186 3.54 21.79 -0.52
N LYS A 187 4.32 21.47 0.53
CA LYS A 187 4.06 20.28 1.36
C LYS A 187 2.64 20.40 1.92
N PRO A 188 1.74 19.42 1.71
CA PRO A 188 0.43 19.45 2.33
C PRO A 188 0.61 19.57 3.85
N GLY A 189 -0.18 20.42 4.49
CA GLY A 189 -0.09 20.60 5.94
C GLY A 189 -0.47 19.30 6.67
N ARG A 190 0.08 19.11 7.88
CA ARG A 190 -0.26 17.99 8.77
C ARG A 190 -1.78 17.85 8.97
N ALA A 191 -2.48 18.99 9.07
CA ALA A 191 -3.94 19.04 9.21
C ALA A 191 -4.67 18.52 7.95
N THR A 192 -4.23 18.92 6.76
CA THR A 192 -4.77 18.45 5.47
C THR A 192 -4.56 16.96 5.30
N ALA A 193 -3.37 16.45 5.65
CA ALA A 193 -3.07 15.02 5.61
C ALA A 193 -3.95 14.21 6.59
N LEU A 194 -4.09 14.69 7.83
CA LEU A 194 -4.99 14.08 8.81
C LEU A 194 -6.44 14.06 8.33
N LEU A 195 -6.91 15.16 7.74
CA LEU A 195 -8.25 15.27 7.19
C LEU A 195 -8.47 14.30 6.01
N GLY A 196 -7.45 14.12 5.15
CA GLY A 196 -7.46 13.10 4.11
C GLY A 196 -7.60 11.68 4.68
N PHE A 197 -6.79 11.31 5.66
CA PHE A 197 -6.89 10.00 6.31
C PHE A 197 -8.24 9.77 7.01
N ARG A 198 -8.76 10.77 7.73
CA ARG A 198 -10.09 10.70 8.35
C ARG A 198 -11.18 10.51 7.31
N THR A 199 -11.07 11.20 6.18
CA THR A 199 -12.01 11.05 5.05
C THR A 199 -11.93 9.65 4.46
N ALA A 200 -10.73 9.13 4.17
CA ALA A 200 -10.56 7.77 3.66
C ALA A 200 -11.13 6.72 4.63
N VAL A 201 -10.84 6.83 5.93
CA VAL A 201 -11.36 5.91 6.96
C VAL A 201 -12.89 6.01 7.10
N HIS A 202 -13.45 7.22 7.05
CA HIS A 202 -14.89 7.41 7.13
C HIS A 202 -15.61 6.79 5.92
N VAL A 203 -15.11 7.03 4.71
CA VAL A 203 -15.63 6.43 3.48
C VAL A 203 -15.48 4.91 3.50
N ALA A 204 -14.32 4.40 3.89
CA ALA A 204 -14.11 2.96 4.03
C ALA A 204 -15.12 2.33 4.99
N ASN A 205 -15.32 2.93 6.17
CA ASN A 205 -16.30 2.44 7.16
C ASN A 205 -17.75 2.53 6.68
N ALA A 206 -18.10 3.57 5.92
CA ALA A 206 -19.43 3.72 5.34
C ALA A 206 -19.69 2.64 4.28
N LEU A 207 -18.71 2.41 3.40
CA LEU A 207 -18.79 1.40 2.35
C LEU A 207 -18.78 -0.02 2.91
N THR A 208 -17.87 -0.35 3.83
CA THR A 208 -17.82 -1.69 4.44
C THR A 208 -19.12 -2.02 5.17
N LYS A 209 -19.71 -1.03 5.88
CA LYS A 209 -21.04 -1.17 6.48
C LYS A 209 -22.13 -1.39 5.45
N ALA A 210 -22.18 -0.59 4.37
CA ALA A 210 -23.19 -0.71 3.32
C ALA A 210 -23.11 -2.05 2.57
N GLN A 211 -21.89 -2.57 2.40
CA GLN A 211 -21.58 -3.84 1.75
C GLN A 211 -21.63 -5.04 2.72
N HIS A 212 -21.99 -4.81 3.99
CA HIS A 212 -21.99 -5.83 5.04
C HIS A 212 -20.68 -6.63 5.12
N CYS A 213 -19.55 -5.97 4.85
CA CYS A 213 -18.22 -6.58 4.83
C CYS A 213 -17.30 -6.02 5.92
N GLY A 214 -16.26 -6.79 6.26
CA GLY A 214 -15.24 -6.44 7.24
C GLY A 214 -15.52 -6.96 8.65
N SER A 215 -14.49 -6.88 9.51
CA SER A 215 -14.52 -7.39 10.89
C SER A 215 -14.93 -6.33 11.93
N GLY A 216 -15.10 -5.07 11.50
CA GLY A 216 -15.45 -3.92 12.33
C GLY A 216 -15.00 -2.60 11.68
N PRO A 217 -15.43 -1.45 12.21
CA PRO A 217 -14.99 -0.16 11.69
C PRO A 217 -13.50 0.07 11.96
N LEU A 218 -12.79 0.59 10.97
CA LEU A 218 -11.44 1.10 11.12
C LEU A 218 -11.44 2.28 12.11
N MET A 219 -10.41 2.34 12.95
CA MET A 219 -10.24 3.42 13.91
C MET A 219 -9.94 4.74 13.19
N THR A 220 -10.67 5.80 13.54
CA THR A 220 -10.43 7.13 12.98
C THR A 220 -9.10 7.70 13.48
N PRO A 221 -8.19 8.11 12.59
CA PRO A 221 -6.90 8.67 12.99
C PRO A 221 -7.04 9.99 13.74
N THR A 222 -6.27 10.12 14.82
CA THR A 222 -6.22 11.33 15.65
C THR A 222 -5.01 12.20 15.34
N ALA A 223 -3.96 11.61 14.78
CA ALA A 223 -2.73 12.28 14.38
C ALA A 223 -2.15 11.60 13.13
N VAL A 224 -1.25 12.31 12.46
CA VAL A 224 -0.39 11.76 11.41
C VAL A 224 1.07 11.94 11.83
N VAL A 225 1.96 11.10 11.32
CA VAL A 225 3.41 11.22 11.48
C VAL A 225 3.99 11.71 10.16
N ASP A 226 4.85 12.72 10.23
CA ASP A 226 5.60 13.25 9.10
C ASP A 226 6.78 12.33 8.81
N THR A 227 6.88 11.83 7.57
CA THR A 227 7.96 10.90 7.21
C THR A 227 9.28 11.63 6.95
N ASP A 228 9.27 12.93 6.62
CA ASP A 228 10.48 13.74 6.36
C ASP A 228 11.15 14.25 7.64
N GLU A 229 10.36 14.67 8.63
CA GLU A 229 10.85 15.27 9.90
C GLU A 229 11.45 14.24 10.86
N THR A 230 11.75 13.03 10.37
CA THR A 230 12.32 11.91 11.15
C THR A 230 13.80 12.13 11.53
N HIS A 231 14.25 13.39 11.67
CA HIS A 231 15.54 13.79 12.26
C HIS A 231 15.52 13.61 13.78
N GLY A 232 15.50 12.35 14.19
CA GLY A 232 15.28 11.88 15.56
C GLY A 232 14.71 10.46 15.65
N ALA A 233 14.67 9.75 14.52
CA ALA A 233 14.14 8.40 14.30
C ALA A 233 12.84 8.08 15.06
N PRO A 234 11.72 8.78 14.78
CA PRO A 234 10.39 8.23 15.03
C PRO A 234 10.35 6.77 14.57
N GLY A 235 9.83 5.88 15.41
CA GLY A 235 9.76 4.44 15.12
C GLY A 235 10.95 3.67 15.71
N ARG A 236 11.90 4.37 16.33
CA ARG A 236 12.96 3.75 17.12
C ARG A 236 12.39 3.12 18.39
N GLY A 237 12.81 1.88 18.66
CA GLY A 237 12.47 1.22 19.92
C GLY A 237 10.99 0.89 20.08
N LEU A 238 10.23 0.80 18.98
CA LEU A 238 8.85 0.32 19.03
C LEU A 238 8.83 -1.11 19.58
N ARG A 239 7.92 -1.36 20.53
CA ARG A 239 7.81 -2.66 21.22
C ARG A 239 7.62 -3.82 20.24
N LYS A 240 6.84 -3.62 19.16
CA LYS A 240 6.62 -4.61 18.09
C LYS A 240 7.89 -5.05 17.35
N CYS A 241 8.97 -4.28 17.45
CA CYS A 241 10.29 -4.59 16.89
C CYS A 241 11.33 -4.94 17.96
N GLY A 242 10.93 -5.04 19.24
CA GLY A 242 11.81 -5.31 20.37
C GLY A 242 12.46 -6.69 20.36
N TRP A 243 11.92 -7.63 19.58
CA TRP A 243 12.49 -8.95 19.35
C TRP A 243 13.82 -8.92 18.58
N ILE A 244 14.16 -7.80 17.93
CA ILE A 244 15.43 -7.66 17.21
C ILE A 244 16.56 -7.35 18.19
N GLU A 245 17.31 -8.38 18.55
CA GLU A 245 18.51 -8.27 19.38
C GLU A 245 19.68 -9.02 18.72
N GLY A 246 20.76 -8.29 18.41
CA GLY A 246 21.89 -8.86 17.67
C GLY A 246 22.81 -9.76 18.49
N SER A 247 22.77 -9.71 19.82
CA SER A 247 23.56 -10.57 20.71
C SER A 247 23.27 -12.07 20.50
N SER A 248 22.07 -12.36 20.03
CA SER A 248 21.50 -13.69 19.95
C SER A 248 21.14 -14.09 18.52
N LEU A 249 21.55 -13.28 17.53
CA LEU A 249 21.44 -13.60 16.10
C LEU A 249 22.73 -14.29 15.60
N PRO A 250 22.65 -15.51 15.05
CA PRO A 250 23.82 -16.21 14.52
C PRO A 250 24.56 -15.39 13.47
N GLY A 251 25.89 -15.30 13.60
CA GLY A 251 26.72 -14.56 12.65
C GLY A 251 26.56 -13.04 12.69
N ALA A 252 25.77 -12.50 13.63
CA ALA A 252 25.64 -11.06 13.80
C ALA A 252 26.92 -10.45 14.34
N ALA A 253 27.20 -9.23 13.90
CA ALA A 253 28.30 -8.45 14.41
C ALA A 253 28.00 -8.01 15.87
N PRO A 254 28.96 -8.17 16.79
CA PRO A 254 28.77 -7.79 18.19
C PRO A 254 28.65 -6.27 18.33
N GLY A 255 27.84 -5.82 19.28
CA GLY A 255 27.62 -4.41 19.59
C GLY A 255 26.15 -4.09 19.82
N PRO A 256 25.83 -2.81 20.12
CA PRO A 256 24.46 -2.36 20.30
C PRO A 256 23.73 -2.33 18.96
N TRP A 257 22.47 -2.73 19.00
CA TRP A 257 21.55 -2.67 17.88
C TRP A 257 20.50 -1.61 18.15
N THR A 258 20.09 -0.94 17.08
CA THR A 258 18.98 0.01 17.10
C THR A 258 17.89 -0.53 16.20
N THR A 259 16.66 -0.51 16.71
CA THR A 259 15.49 -0.96 15.96
C THR A 259 14.74 0.22 15.41
N LEU A 260 14.06 0.00 14.28
CA LEU A 260 13.14 0.91 13.61
C LEU A 260 11.90 0.08 13.23
N GLY A 261 10.71 0.65 13.33
CA GLY A 261 9.49 0.03 12.84
C GLY A 261 8.62 1.00 12.07
N ASP A 262 7.71 0.44 11.27
CA ASP A 262 6.67 1.19 10.58
C ASP A 262 5.77 1.95 11.58
N HIS A 263 5.18 3.06 11.14
CA HIS A 263 4.31 3.93 11.96
C HIS A 263 2.82 3.72 11.74
N GLN A 264 2.48 2.79 10.85
CA GLN A 264 1.10 2.56 10.44
C GLN A 264 0.32 1.82 11.52
N GLU A 265 0.99 0.99 12.34
CA GLU A 265 0.35 0.18 13.40
C GLU A 265 -0.87 -0.58 12.88
N SER A 266 -0.79 -1.01 11.62
CA SER A 266 -1.88 -1.65 10.90
C SER A 266 -1.99 -3.13 11.23
N THR A 267 -3.20 -3.67 11.21
CA THR A 267 -3.43 -5.12 11.26
C THR A 267 -3.18 -5.81 9.92
N GLY A 268 -3.05 -5.05 8.82
CA GLY A 268 -2.86 -5.58 7.47
C GLY A 268 -1.40 -5.64 7.01
N LEU A 269 -0.51 -4.87 7.65
CA LEU A 269 0.92 -4.88 7.34
C LEU A 269 1.77 -4.49 8.55
N SER A 270 3.04 -4.87 8.53
CA SER A 270 4.05 -4.33 9.43
C SER A 270 5.44 -4.49 8.84
N ALA A 271 6.35 -3.60 9.22
CA ALA A 271 7.78 -3.74 8.97
C ALA A 271 8.61 -3.34 10.18
N CYS A 272 9.68 -4.08 10.41
CA CYS A 272 10.72 -3.82 11.41
C CYS A 272 12.10 -3.93 10.75
N ALA A 273 13.02 -3.05 11.16
CA ALA A 273 14.43 -3.13 10.83
C ALA A 273 15.26 -3.06 12.11
N GLY A 274 16.38 -3.74 12.11
CA GLY A 274 17.39 -3.61 13.13
C GLY A 274 18.73 -3.40 12.48
N ARG A 275 19.48 -2.42 12.97
CA ARG A 275 20.81 -2.12 12.47
C ARG A 275 21.77 -2.03 13.63
N ARG A 276 22.96 -2.61 13.47
CA ARG A 276 24.06 -2.39 14.38
C ARG A 276 24.42 -0.90 14.38
N GLY A 277 24.34 -0.26 15.56
CA GLY A 277 24.65 1.15 15.69
C GLY A 277 26.09 1.44 15.27
N ALA A 278 26.29 2.52 14.52
CA ALA A 278 27.61 3.12 14.39
C ALA A 278 28.01 3.63 15.78
N ALA A 279 29.17 3.20 16.29
CA ALA A 279 29.68 3.73 17.55
C ALA A 279 29.92 5.24 17.37
N LYS A 280 29.42 6.06 18.32
CA LYS A 280 29.83 7.47 18.40
C LYS A 280 31.35 7.58 18.57
N ASP A 281 31.95 6.58 19.18
CA ASP A 281 33.40 6.39 19.31
C ASP A 281 33.85 5.26 18.36
N ALA A 282 33.97 5.59 17.08
CA ALA A 282 34.35 4.64 16.01
C ALA A 282 35.75 4.00 16.18
N GLY A 283 36.50 4.38 17.23
CA GLY A 283 37.86 3.93 17.51
C GLY A 283 37.98 2.68 18.40
N GLU A 284 37.03 2.40 19.30
CA GLU A 284 37.26 1.40 20.36
C GLU A 284 36.66 0.01 20.12
N ARG A 285 35.73 -0.16 19.17
CA ARG A 285 35.09 -1.46 18.92
C ARG A 285 35.61 -2.16 17.67
N PRO A 286 35.81 -3.50 17.72
CA PRO A 286 36.15 -4.27 16.54
C PRO A 286 35.13 -4.01 15.42
N ARG A 287 35.65 -3.74 14.23
CA ARG A 287 34.81 -3.62 13.03
C ARG A 287 34.18 -4.98 12.72
N PRO A 288 32.95 -5.02 12.17
CA PRO A 288 32.37 -6.25 11.66
C PRO A 288 33.30 -6.91 10.64
N LYS A 289 33.46 -8.22 10.73
CA LYS A 289 34.15 -9.01 9.72
C LYS A 289 33.24 -9.16 8.49
N ARG A 290 33.85 -9.36 7.31
CA ARG A 290 33.10 -9.66 6.08
C ARG A 290 32.10 -10.80 6.34
N TRP A 291 30.89 -10.67 5.79
CA TRP A 291 29.79 -11.64 5.93
C TRP A 291 29.14 -11.72 7.32
N GLN A 292 29.58 -10.93 8.31
CA GLN A 292 28.82 -10.81 9.56
C GLN A 292 27.56 -9.98 9.33
N VAL A 293 26.43 -10.41 9.89
CA VAL A 293 25.16 -9.68 9.77
C VAL A 293 25.25 -8.37 10.56
N THR A 294 25.02 -7.25 9.88
CA THR A 294 25.05 -5.91 10.47
C THR A 294 23.69 -5.22 10.46
N GLU A 295 22.75 -5.77 9.70
CA GLU A 295 21.38 -5.29 9.63
C GLU A 295 20.41 -6.44 9.30
N VAL A 296 19.17 -6.30 9.76
CA VAL A 296 18.06 -7.22 9.47
C VAL A 296 16.80 -6.42 9.18
N GLU A 297 15.96 -6.94 8.29
CA GLU A 297 14.61 -6.44 8.04
C GLU A 297 13.62 -7.60 8.17
N ALA A 298 12.41 -7.31 8.65
CA ALA A 298 11.27 -8.20 8.65
C ALA A 298 10.02 -7.43 8.27
N ALA A 299 9.21 -7.97 7.37
CA ALA A 299 7.96 -7.37 6.96
C ALA A 299 6.89 -8.43 6.71
N SER A 300 5.64 -8.04 6.96
CA SER A 300 4.45 -8.85 6.72
C SER A 300 3.38 -8.05 6.04
N TRP A 301 2.61 -8.74 5.19
CA TRP A 301 1.49 -8.16 4.46
C TRP A 301 0.38 -9.20 4.29
N SER A 302 -0.82 -8.84 4.72
CA SER A 302 -2.01 -9.68 4.68
C SER A 302 -2.90 -9.36 3.47
N GLY A 303 -3.61 -10.37 2.99
CA GLY A 303 -4.59 -10.23 1.91
C GLY A 303 -3.94 -9.71 0.62
N ILE A 304 -4.60 -8.75 -0.02
CA ILE A 304 -4.11 -8.17 -1.28
C ILE A 304 -2.77 -7.44 -1.13
N LEU A 305 -2.49 -6.84 0.02
CA LEU A 305 -1.19 -6.19 0.28
C LEU A 305 -0.06 -7.21 0.15
N GLY A 306 -0.29 -8.44 0.61
CA GLY A 306 0.67 -9.53 0.51
C GLY A 306 0.91 -9.99 -0.92
N ARG A 307 -0.16 -10.14 -1.70
CA ARG A 307 -0.04 -10.42 -3.13
C ARG A 307 0.74 -9.32 -3.85
N SER A 308 0.38 -8.04 -3.64
CA SER A 308 1.04 -6.93 -4.31
C SER A 308 2.51 -6.76 -3.91
N ALA A 309 2.84 -6.99 -2.64
CA ALA A 309 4.23 -7.03 -2.20
C ALA A 309 4.98 -8.17 -2.91
N TYR A 310 4.42 -9.39 -2.90
CA TYR A 310 5.03 -10.56 -3.53
C TYR A 310 5.25 -10.34 -5.04
N ASP A 311 4.21 -9.93 -5.77
CA ASP A 311 4.26 -9.66 -7.22
C ASP A 311 5.27 -8.53 -7.53
N SER A 312 5.38 -7.52 -6.66
CA SER A 312 6.37 -6.46 -6.83
C SER A 312 7.81 -6.93 -6.63
N TYR A 313 8.07 -7.87 -5.73
CA TYR A 313 9.40 -8.49 -5.59
C TYR A 313 9.63 -9.52 -6.69
N GLU A 314 8.60 -10.22 -7.16
CA GLU A 314 8.69 -11.18 -8.26
C GLU A 314 9.13 -10.50 -9.55
N ARG A 315 8.57 -9.32 -9.87
CA ARG A 315 9.00 -8.52 -11.03
C ARG A 315 10.48 -8.15 -11.02
N GLU A 316 11.13 -8.18 -9.86
CA GLU A 316 12.57 -7.88 -9.69
C GLU A 316 13.43 -9.14 -9.50
N GLY A 317 12.82 -10.33 -9.58
CA GLY A 317 13.52 -11.58 -9.32
C GLY A 317 13.92 -11.77 -7.86
N HIS A 318 13.13 -11.23 -6.95
CA HIS A 318 13.43 -11.19 -5.51
C HIS A 318 12.52 -12.10 -4.67
N VAL A 319 11.91 -13.11 -5.32
CA VAL A 319 11.09 -14.17 -4.69
C VAL A 319 11.66 -15.57 -5.00
N PRO A 320 11.38 -16.59 -4.16
CA PRO A 320 11.91 -17.94 -4.39
C PRO A 320 11.39 -18.55 -5.69
N GLY A 321 12.26 -19.26 -6.42
CA GLY A 321 11.88 -19.97 -7.66
C GLY A 321 11.76 -19.10 -8.90
N TRP A 322 12.05 -17.80 -8.81
CA TRP A 322 12.08 -16.92 -9.97
C TRP A 322 13.15 -17.37 -10.98
N GLY A 323 12.79 -17.45 -12.27
CA GLY A 323 13.68 -17.90 -13.35
C GLY A 323 13.94 -19.42 -13.41
N ALA A 324 13.34 -20.22 -12.53
CA ALA A 324 13.57 -21.68 -12.48
C ALA A 324 13.00 -22.46 -13.68
N GLU A 325 12.20 -21.82 -14.55
CA GLU A 325 11.76 -22.40 -15.82
C GLU A 325 12.77 -22.16 -16.96
N ASP A 326 13.57 -21.10 -16.90
CA ASP A 326 14.61 -20.82 -17.90
C ASP A 326 15.85 -21.71 -17.74
N ASP A 327 16.12 -22.18 -16.52
CA ASP A 327 17.23 -23.09 -16.21
C ASP A 327 16.96 -24.57 -16.60
N LYS A 328 15.71 -24.93 -16.94
CA LYS A 328 15.37 -26.30 -17.36
C LYS A 328 15.74 -26.61 -18.81
N ARG A 329 16.25 -25.65 -19.60
CA ARG A 329 16.67 -25.89 -20.99
C ARG A 329 18.13 -26.28 -21.19
N SER A 330 18.94 -26.36 -20.12
CA SER A 330 20.37 -26.63 -20.25
C SER A 330 20.94 -27.45 -19.09
N SER A 331 20.60 -28.74 -18.96
CA SER A 331 21.45 -29.70 -18.24
C SER A 331 21.06 -31.17 -18.48
N GLU A 332 21.14 -31.63 -19.73
CA GLU A 332 21.57 -33.01 -20.00
C GLU A 332 23.10 -33.00 -20.19
N ALA A 333 23.84 -32.70 -19.13
CA ALA A 333 25.26 -33.06 -18.99
C ALA A 333 25.70 -32.81 -17.54
N ASP A 334 26.33 -33.83 -16.98
CA ASP A 334 27.08 -33.87 -15.72
C ASP A 334 26.29 -33.85 -14.39
N GLY A 335 26.11 -35.07 -13.90
CA GLY A 335 25.91 -35.35 -12.48
C GLY A 335 27.12 -34.88 -11.67
N SER A 336 26.95 -33.77 -10.97
CA SER A 336 27.69 -33.48 -9.75
C SER A 336 26.73 -32.92 -8.71
N ALA A 337 26.35 -33.78 -7.77
CA ALA A 337 25.64 -33.39 -6.58
C ALA A 337 26.56 -32.51 -5.71
N GLY A 338 26.09 -31.30 -5.34
CA GLY A 338 26.43 -30.74 -4.03
C GLY A 338 27.23 -29.44 -3.93
N THR A 339 27.59 -28.72 -5.00
CA THR A 339 28.23 -27.40 -4.86
C THR A 339 27.48 -26.32 -5.61
N ARG A 340 26.59 -25.60 -4.89
CA ARG A 340 26.00 -24.34 -5.38
C ARG A 340 27.16 -23.38 -5.69
N ARG A 341 27.35 -23.07 -6.98
CA ARG A 341 28.45 -22.26 -7.53
C ARG A 341 28.71 -21.03 -6.64
N GLU A 342 29.98 -20.74 -6.39
CA GLU A 342 30.41 -19.54 -5.69
C GLU A 342 29.78 -18.31 -6.35
N ALA A 343 29.05 -17.50 -5.57
CA ALA A 343 28.44 -16.28 -6.08
C ALA A 343 29.39 -15.10 -5.86
N ARG A 344 29.49 -14.23 -6.88
CA ARG A 344 30.29 -13.01 -6.81
C ARG A 344 29.38 -11.83 -6.51
N VAL A 345 29.69 -11.10 -5.44
CA VAL A 345 29.06 -9.83 -5.09
C VAL A 345 29.94 -8.71 -5.61
N SER A 346 29.37 -7.78 -6.38
CA SER A 346 30.12 -6.64 -6.92
C SER A 346 30.06 -5.44 -5.97
N SER A 347 31.07 -4.58 -6.02
CA SER A 347 31.03 -3.26 -5.37
C SER A 347 29.91 -2.37 -5.88
N TYR A 348 29.38 -2.63 -7.07
CA TYR A 348 28.24 -1.92 -7.65
C TYR A 348 26.88 -2.42 -7.14
N SER A 349 26.85 -3.52 -6.40
CA SER A 349 25.63 -4.07 -5.84
C SER A 349 25.19 -3.21 -4.66
N GLY A 350 24.04 -2.55 -4.80
CA GLY A 350 23.64 -1.46 -3.90
C GLY A 350 23.55 -1.87 -2.42
N ARG A 351 22.86 -2.97 -2.12
CA ARG A 351 22.71 -3.53 -0.76
C ARG A 351 22.57 -5.06 -0.83
N PRO A 352 23.68 -5.81 -0.87
CA PRO A 352 23.63 -7.26 -0.97
C PRO A 352 22.96 -7.88 0.27
N GLN A 353 22.06 -8.85 0.05
CA GLN A 353 21.27 -9.44 1.13
C GLN A 353 20.84 -10.88 0.82
N LEU A 354 20.58 -11.66 1.88
CA LEU A 354 19.84 -12.92 1.77
C LEU A 354 18.46 -12.73 2.37
N ALA A 355 17.43 -12.99 1.57
CA ALA A 355 16.03 -12.90 1.98
C ALA A 355 15.42 -14.30 2.13
N LEU A 356 14.55 -14.46 3.12
CA LEU A 356 13.78 -15.67 3.35
C LEU A 356 12.30 -15.31 3.34
N TRP A 357 11.53 -16.03 2.52
CA TRP A 357 10.10 -15.84 2.38
C TRP A 357 9.32 -16.94 3.08
N ALA A 358 8.21 -16.58 3.69
CA ALA A 358 7.24 -17.49 4.26
C ALA A 358 5.81 -17.03 3.99
N ARG A 359 4.86 -17.96 4.09
CA ARG A 359 3.43 -17.70 3.98
C ARG A 359 2.72 -18.25 5.21
N SER A 360 1.74 -17.53 5.72
CA SER A 360 0.91 -17.96 6.84
C SER A 360 -0.56 -17.56 6.60
N VAL A 361 -1.41 -17.84 7.59
CA VAL A 361 -2.77 -17.30 7.69
C VAL A 361 -2.83 -16.40 8.91
N CYS A 362 -2.97 -15.08 8.72
CA CYS A 362 -3.09 -14.10 9.79
C CYS A 362 -4.48 -13.49 9.77
N ASP A 363 -5.16 -13.55 10.92
CA ASP A 363 -6.55 -13.17 11.07
C ASP A 363 -7.47 -13.79 9.98
N GLY A 364 -7.15 -14.98 9.48
CA GLY A 364 -7.95 -15.64 8.44
C GLY A 364 -7.61 -15.24 6.99
N SER A 365 -6.70 -14.30 6.78
CA SER A 365 -6.23 -13.87 5.46
C SER A 365 -4.84 -14.45 5.13
N ALA A 366 -4.64 -14.83 3.86
CA ALA A 366 -3.34 -15.27 3.38
C ALA A 366 -2.32 -14.14 3.56
N THR A 367 -1.20 -14.43 4.21
CA THR A 367 -0.18 -13.44 4.56
C THR A 367 1.18 -13.89 4.08
N TYR A 368 1.94 -12.95 3.51
CA TYR A 368 3.35 -13.17 3.17
C TYR A 368 4.24 -12.49 4.21
N HIS A 369 5.29 -13.20 4.58
CA HIS A 369 6.38 -12.70 5.42
C HIS A 369 7.67 -12.70 4.61
N ARG A 370 8.44 -11.64 4.75
CA ARG A 370 9.80 -11.55 4.23
C ARG A 370 10.72 -11.12 5.36
N VAL A 371 11.77 -11.88 5.60
CA VAL A 371 12.90 -11.42 6.39
C VAL A 371 14.14 -11.31 5.51
N ALA A 372 15.00 -10.34 5.79
CA ALA A 372 16.26 -10.17 5.09
C ALA A 372 17.40 -9.93 6.08
N VAL A 373 18.55 -10.53 5.80
CA VAL A 373 19.80 -10.30 6.53
C VAL A 373 20.81 -9.63 5.62
N TYR A 374 21.42 -8.57 6.15
CA TYR A 374 22.39 -7.73 5.44
C TYR A 374 23.77 -7.97 6.05
N PRO A 375 24.67 -8.65 5.33
CA PRO A 375 26.05 -8.81 5.76
C PRO A 375 26.89 -7.55 5.60
N GLU A 376 27.95 -7.44 6.38
CA GLU A 376 29.03 -6.48 6.14
C GLU A 376 29.78 -6.88 4.86
N ILE A 377 29.69 -6.01 3.86
CA ILE A 377 30.47 -6.12 2.62
C ILE A 377 31.04 -4.73 2.33
N ARG A 378 32.36 -4.61 2.46
CA ARG A 378 33.12 -3.45 1.98
C ARG A 378 33.99 -3.88 0.83
N LEU A 379 33.72 -3.28 -0.31
CA LEU A 379 34.43 -3.48 -1.56
C LEU A 379 34.87 -2.10 -2.05
N GLN A 380 36.09 -2.00 -2.55
CA GLN A 380 36.52 -0.83 -3.29
C GLN A 380 35.82 -0.79 -4.65
N ASP A 381 35.84 0.37 -5.31
CA ASP A 381 35.28 0.51 -6.65
C ASP A 381 35.88 -0.54 -7.61
N GLY A 382 35.02 -1.22 -8.36
CA GLY A 382 35.39 -2.33 -9.25
C GLY A 382 35.73 -3.68 -8.58
N GLU A 383 35.81 -3.78 -7.25
CA GLU A 383 36.09 -5.05 -6.57
C GLU A 383 34.89 -6.02 -6.59
N THR A 384 35.19 -7.31 -6.41
CA THR A 384 34.19 -8.35 -6.16
C THR A 384 34.56 -9.16 -4.91
N ALA A 385 33.56 -9.55 -4.14
CA ALA A 385 33.71 -10.53 -3.06
C ALA A 385 33.05 -11.84 -3.46
N VAL A 386 33.68 -12.95 -3.10
CA VAL A 386 33.09 -14.28 -3.25
C VAL A 386 32.43 -14.70 -1.95
N ILE A 387 31.17 -15.11 -2.01
CA ILE A 387 30.50 -15.77 -0.89
C ILE A 387 30.69 -17.29 -1.01
N GLY A 388 31.39 -17.87 -0.04
CA GLY A 388 31.60 -19.31 0.05
C GLY A 388 30.40 -20.04 0.66
N GLY A 389 30.39 -21.37 0.53
CA GLY A 389 29.30 -22.21 1.06
C GLY A 389 29.08 -22.05 2.57
N THR A 390 30.15 -21.91 3.35
CA THR A 390 30.08 -21.74 4.81
C THR A 390 29.42 -20.42 5.22
N ASP A 391 29.79 -19.32 4.57
CA ASP A 391 29.22 -18.00 4.86
C ASP A 391 27.75 -17.94 4.42
N ARG A 392 27.44 -18.52 3.25
CA ARG A 392 26.05 -18.67 2.78
C ARG A 392 25.20 -19.45 3.77
N ALA A 393 25.65 -20.62 4.23
CA ALA A 393 24.93 -21.42 5.23
C ALA A 393 24.72 -20.67 6.56
N ARG A 394 25.69 -19.84 6.96
CA ARG A 394 25.56 -18.98 8.13
C ARG A 394 24.49 -17.91 7.93
N LEU A 395 24.45 -17.25 6.77
CA LEU A 395 23.42 -16.26 6.45
C LEU A 395 22.01 -16.90 6.35
N SER A 396 21.89 -18.08 5.75
CA SER A 396 20.65 -18.87 5.74
C SER A 396 20.17 -19.18 7.18
N THR A 397 21.08 -19.64 8.04
CA THR A 397 20.77 -19.90 9.46
C THR A 397 20.34 -18.62 10.19
N ALA A 398 21.01 -17.50 9.92
CA ALA A 398 20.66 -16.21 10.48
C ALA A 398 19.26 -15.77 10.03
N ALA A 399 18.95 -15.84 8.72
CA ALA A 399 17.65 -15.49 8.18
C ALA A 399 16.54 -16.37 8.76
N ARG A 400 16.77 -17.69 8.90
CA ARG A 400 15.83 -18.58 9.55
C ARG A 400 15.58 -18.19 11.02
N THR A 401 16.65 -17.87 11.75
CA THR A 401 16.55 -17.42 13.14
C THR A 401 15.78 -16.10 13.26
N VAL A 402 15.98 -15.15 12.34
CA VAL A 402 15.21 -13.90 12.29
C VAL A 402 13.72 -14.20 12.06
N LEU A 403 13.40 -15.07 11.10
CA LEU A 403 12.01 -15.43 10.81
C LEU A 403 11.33 -16.06 12.03
N ASP A 404 11.96 -17.05 12.66
CA ASP A 404 11.38 -17.74 13.82
C ASP A 404 11.13 -16.78 14.98
N ARG A 405 12.11 -15.92 15.29
CA ARG A 405 11.95 -14.88 16.32
C ARG A 405 10.87 -13.88 16.01
N TYR A 406 10.76 -13.46 14.76
CA TYR A 406 9.74 -12.52 14.34
C TYR A 406 8.34 -13.11 14.51
N LEU A 407 8.16 -14.38 14.13
CA LEU A 407 6.90 -15.11 14.23
C LEU A 407 6.53 -15.44 15.68
N ASP A 408 7.52 -15.75 16.53
CA ASP A 408 7.34 -16.13 17.93
C ASP A 408 7.33 -14.93 18.91
N ALA A 409 7.48 -13.70 18.42
CA ALA A 409 7.50 -12.52 19.27
C ALA A 409 6.10 -12.21 19.84
N ASP A 410 5.93 -12.34 21.17
CA ASP A 410 4.65 -12.09 21.87
C ASP A 410 4.10 -10.67 21.64
N ASP A 411 4.97 -9.67 21.71
CA ASP A 411 4.63 -8.27 21.40
C ASP A 411 4.72 -7.94 19.90
N GLY A 412 5.08 -8.94 19.08
CA GLY A 412 5.26 -8.81 17.64
C GLY A 412 3.95 -8.72 16.87
N TRP A 413 4.03 -8.18 15.65
CA TRP A 413 2.88 -8.12 14.75
C TRP A 413 2.28 -9.51 14.42
N PRO A 414 3.07 -10.59 14.20
CA PRO A 414 2.47 -11.89 13.90
C PRO A 414 1.55 -12.42 15.01
N ALA A 415 1.92 -12.21 16.28
CA ALA A 415 1.09 -12.56 17.43
C ALA A 415 -0.20 -11.72 17.48
N SER A 416 -0.09 -10.39 17.33
CA SER A 416 -1.26 -9.49 17.34
C SER A 416 -2.20 -9.73 16.17
N ALA A 417 -1.67 -10.10 15.00
CA ALA A 417 -2.40 -10.51 13.81
C ALA A 417 -2.85 -11.99 13.82
N LYS A 418 -2.60 -12.73 14.90
CA LYS A 418 -3.00 -14.15 15.09
C LYS A 418 -2.57 -15.05 13.93
N CYS A 419 -1.32 -14.88 13.48
CA CYS A 419 -0.72 -15.68 12.42
C CYS A 419 -0.57 -17.15 12.83
N ARG A 420 -0.85 -18.05 11.90
CA ARG A 420 -0.70 -19.51 12.07
C ARG A 420 -0.37 -20.20 10.76
N ASP A 421 -0.07 -21.50 10.84
CA ASP A 421 0.16 -22.38 9.68
C ASP A 421 1.29 -21.88 8.76
N THR A 422 2.35 -21.34 9.36
CA THR A 422 3.46 -20.73 8.61
C THR A 422 4.27 -21.79 7.85
N LYS A 423 4.41 -21.58 6.54
CA LYS A 423 5.22 -22.38 5.62
C LYS A 423 6.31 -21.52 5.00
N VAL A 424 7.55 -21.99 5.08
CA VAL A 424 8.68 -21.38 4.35
C VAL A 424 8.53 -21.64 2.86
N LEU A 425 8.67 -20.58 2.06
CA LEU A 425 8.63 -20.63 0.60
C LEU A 425 10.01 -20.82 -0.01
N GLY A 426 11.05 -20.24 0.62
CA GLY A 426 12.43 -20.41 0.21
C GLY A 426 13.28 -19.16 0.39
N GLU A 427 14.56 -19.32 0.09
CA GLU A 427 15.58 -18.27 0.17
C GLU A 427 15.83 -17.62 -1.18
N VAL A 428 16.19 -16.34 -1.16
CA VAL A 428 16.57 -15.56 -2.32
C VAL A 428 17.87 -14.82 -2.02
N GLU A 429 18.88 -15.11 -2.81
CA GLU A 429 20.20 -14.47 -2.79
C GLU A 429 20.14 -13.21 -3.66
N GLN A 430 20.17 -12.03 -3.06
CA GLN A 430 20.11 -10.74 -3.78
C GLN A 430 21.49 -10.08 -3.72
N TRP A 431 22.37 -10.59 -4.57
CA TRP A 431 23.78 -10.21 -4.62
C TRP A 431 24.13 -9.15 -5.67
N HIS A 432 23.18 -8.79 -6.54
CA HIS A 432 23.42 -8.02 -7.75
C HIS A 432 22.65 -6.71 -7.74
#